data_AF-A0A2A5D7L5-F1
#
_entry.id   AF-A0A2A5D7L5-F1
#
_cell.length_a   1.000
_cell.length_b   1.000
_cell.length_c   1.000
_cell.angle_alpha   90.00
_cell.angle_beta   90.00
_cell.angle_gamma   90.00
#
_symmetry.space_group_name_H-M   'P 1'
#
loop_
_entity.id
_entity.type
_entity.pdbx_description
1 polymer ?
#
loop_
_entity_poly.entity_id
_entity_poly.type
_entity_poly.pdbx_seq_one_letter_code
_entity_poly.pdbx_strand_id
1 'polypeptide(L)' 'MSEETERNLGPQPLIQIMAEHSLNAQSLVAASPTQLTHKMVSRACKGRRLTKNTKGKVRAALQAAIGETIPMDAIFNY' A
#
# COMPACT_ATOMS: atom_id res chain seq x y z
N MET A 1 -9.88 -24.04 -3.01
CA MET A 1 -9.17 -23.73 -1.75
C MET A 1 -7.74 -23.36 -2.12
N SER A 2 -7.31 -22.13 -1.79
CA SER A 2 -5.92 -21.77 -1.47
C SER A 2 -4.85 -21.56 -2.57
N GLU A 3 -5.18 -21.03 -3.76
CA GLU A 3 -4.16 -20.52 -4.72
C GLU A 3 -3.82 -19.01 -4.51
N GLU A 4 -4.41 -18.34 -3.53
CA GLU A 4 -4.24 -16.89 -3.35
C GLU A 4 -2.91 -16.48 -2.68
N THR A 5 -2.14 -17.44 -2.14
CA THR A 5 -0.97 -17.17 -1.30
C THR A 5 0.35 -17.11 -2.07
N GLU A 6 0.40 -17.59 -3.32
CA GLU A 6 1.63 -17.76 -4.11
C GLU A 6 2.14 -16.48 -4.79
N ARG A 7 1.41 -15.36 -4.72
CA ARG A 7 1.78 -14.08 -5.37
C ARG A 7 2.18 -12.98 -4.38
N ASN A 8 2.58 -13.35 -3.17
CA ASN A 8 3.12 -12.43 -2.19
C ASN A 8 4.62 -12.30 -2.43
N LEU A 9 5.03 -11.18 -3.02
CA LEU A 9 6.42 -10.88 -3.39
C LEU A 9 7.29 -10.51 -2.17
N GLY A 10 6.97 -11.07 -1.00
CA GLY A 10 7.58 -10.71 0.27
C GLY A 10 7.16 -9.32 0.79
N PRO A 11 7.78 -8.86 1.89
CA PRO A 11 7.50 -7.55 2.49
C PRO A 11 7.79 -6.44 1.48
N GLN A 12 6.79 -5.61 1.20
CA GLN A 12 6.95 -4.48 0.30
C GLN A 12 7.58 -3.29 1.02
N PRO A 13 8.33 -2.43 0.29
CA PRO A 13 8.83 -1.16 0.81
C PRO A 13 7.76 -0.31 1.52
N LEU A 14 6.51 -0.40 1.06
CA LEU A 14 5.36 0.22 1.74
C LEU A 14 5.27 -0.08 3.24
N ILE A 15 5.53 -1.32 3.68
CA ILE A 15 5.48 -1.67 5.11
C ILE A 15 6.53 -0.88 5.88
N GLN A 16 7.74 -0.78 5.32
CA GLN A 16 8.84 -0.08 5.96
C GLN A 16 8.52 1.41 6.08
N ILE A 17 8.06 2.04 5.00
CA ILE A 17 7.64 3.46 5.01
C ILE A 17 6.51 3.68 6.02
N MET A 18 5.51 2.78 6.05
CA MET A 18 4.43 2.86 7.02
C MET A 18 4.94 2.75 8.46
N ALA A 19 5.90 1.85 8.72
CA ALA A 19 6.49 1.69 10.04
C ALA A 19 7.33 2.92 10.46
N GLU A 20 8.14 3.46 9.54
CA GLU A 20 8.96 4.66 9.75
C GLU A 20 8.10 5.88 10.11
N HIS A 21 6.96 6.05 9.44
CA HIS A 21 6.02 7.15 9.71
C HIS A 21 4.95 6.82 10.78
N SER A 22 5.05 5.66 11.47
CA SER A 22 4.05 5.21 12.44
C SER A 22 2.61 5.21 11.90
N LEU A 23 2.46 4.90 10.61
CA LEU A 23 1.19 4.88 9.90
C LEU A 23 0.53 3.50 9.95
N ASN A 24 -0.72 3.48 10.40
CA ASN A 24 -1.55 2.28 10.37
C ASN A 24 -2.40 2.24 9.10
N ALA A 25 -2.87 1.04 8.72
CA ALA A 25 -3.78 0.88 7.59
C ALA A 25 -5.06 1.72 7.75
N GLN A 26 -5.54 1.91 8.98
CA GLN A 26 -6.65 2.82 9.30
C GLN A 26 -6.32 4.26 8.94
N SER A 27 -5.15 4.76 9.39
CA SER A 27 -4.69 6.12 9.12
C SER A 27 -4.53 6.38 7.63
N LEU A 28 -4.00 5.38 6.90
CA LEU A 28 -3.85 5.44 5.46
C LEU A 28 -5.20 5.52 4.73
N VAL A 29 -6.18 4.71 5.16
CA VAL A 29 -7.55 4.76 4.62
C VAL A 29 -8.22 6.10 4.94
N ALA A 30 -8.02 6.64 6.14
CA ALA A 30 -8.58 7.92 6.56
C ALA A 30 -7.96 9.11 5.81
N ALA A 31 -6.66 9.08 5.52
CA ALA A 31 -5.95 10.10 4.75
C ALA A 31 -6.16 9.97 3.23
N SER A 32 -6.74 8.86 2.76
CA SER A 32 -6.86 8.59 1.33
C SER A 32 -7.83 9.58 0.66
N PRO A 33 -7.40 10.32 -0.38
CA PRO A 33 -8.28 11.19 -1.15
C PRO A 33 -9.26 10.40 -2.05
N THR A 34 -9.08 9.08 -2.14
CA THR A 34 -9.91 8.19 -2.97
C THR A 34 -10.43 7.02 -2.13
N GLN A 35 -11.44 6.31 -2.64
CA GLN A 35 -11.97 5.13 -1.97
C GLN A 35 -10.91 4.01 -1.89
N LEU A 36 -10.34 3.85 -0.70
CA LEU A 36 -9.37 2.85 -0.29
C LEU A 36 -10.00 2.01 0.84
N THR A 37 -9.76 0.70 0.85
CA THR A 37 -10.25 -0.19 1.92
C THR A 37 -9.10 -0.82 2.68
N HIS A 38 -9.32 -1.22 3.93
CA HIS A 38 -8.31 -1.96 4.71
C HIS A 38 -7.83 -3.23 4.02
N LYS A 39 -8.73 -3.91 3.29
CA LYS A 39 -8.37 -5.10 2.49
C LYS A 39 -7.42 -4.76 1.34
N MET A 40 -7.52 -3.57 0.75
CA MET A 40 -6.57 -3.13 -0.29
C MET A 40 -5.20 -2.84 0.32
N VAL A 41 -5.15 -2.15 1.47
CA VAL A 41 -3.89 -1.86 2.18
C VAL A 41 -3.22 -3.15 2.65
N SER A 42 -3.96 -4.04 3.31
CA SER A 42 -3.41 -5.33 3.77
C SER A 42 -2.85 -6.18 2.62
N ARG A 43 -3.50 -6.15 1.45
CA ARG A 43 -2.97 -6.81 0.24
C ARG A 43 -1.70 -6.13 -0.29
N ALA A 44 -1.64 -4.80 -0.25
CA ALA A 44 -0.45 -4.05 -0.65
C ALA A 44 0.74 -4.37 0.27
N CYS A 45 0.53 -4.36 1.59
CA CYS A 45 1.56 -4.69 2.58
C CYS A 45 2.13 -6.10 2.37
N LYS A 46 1.26 -7.09 2.13
CA LYS A 46 1.67 -8.48 1.89
C LYS A 46 2.43 -8.70 0.57
N GLY A 47 2.55 -7.69 -0.29
CA GLY A 47 3.20 -7.84 -1.59
C GLY A 47 2.36 -8.59 -2.61
N ARG A 48 1.04 -8.62 -2.45
CA ARG A 48 0.15 -9.15 -3.49
C ARG A 48 0.21 -8.25 -4.71
N ARG A 49 0.32 -8.85 -5.90
CA ARG A 49 0.31 -8.10 -7.18
C ARG A 49 -1.02 -7.35 -7.34
N LEU A 50 -0.96 -6.02 -7.26
CA LEU A 50 -2.12 -5.13 -7.37
C LEU A 50 -2.24 -4.54 -8.78
N THR A 51 -3.48 -4.25 -9.21
CA THR A 51 -3.74 -3.52 -10.46
C THR A 51 -3.24 -2.08 -10.38
N LYS A 52 -2.84 -1.48 -11.51
CA LYS A 52 -2.34 -0.09 -11.60
C LYS A 52 -3.24 0.92 -10.88
N ASN A 53 -4.56 0.75 -10.98
CA ASN A 53 -5.53 1.60 -10.29
C ASN A 53 -5.43 1.49 -8.76
N THR A 54 -5.37 0.26 -8.23
CA THR A 54 -5.24 0.04 -6.78
C THR A 54 -3.90 0.56 -6.25
N LYS A 55 -2.85 0.28 -7.02
CA LYS A 55 -1.50 0.80 -6.85
C LYS A 55 -1.49 2.34 -6.73
N GLY A 56 -2.15 3.04 -7.65
CA GLY A 56 -2.30 4.50 -7.61
C GLY A 56 -3.07 5.02 -6.40
N LYS A 57 -4.12 4.32 -5.97
CA LYS A 57 -4.88 4.68 -4.75
C LYS A 57 -4.04 4.57 -3.48
N VAL A 58 -3.28 3.47 -3.33
CA VAL A 58 -2.38 3.28 -2.18
C VAL A 58 -1.30 4.36 -2.15
N ARG A 59 -0.72 4.69 -3.31
CA ARG A 59 0.24 5.80 -3.43
C ARG A 59 -0.38 7.12 -3.02
N ALA A 60 -1.54 7.48 -3.57
CA ALA A 60 -2.20 8.75 -3.25
C ALA A 60 -2.52 8.85 -1.75
N ALA A 61 -2.94 7.75 -1.13
CA ALA A 61 -3.20 7.69 0.31
C ALA A 61 -1.91 7.85 1.14
N LEU A 62 -0.82 7.23 0.72
CA LEU A 62 0.49 7.37 1.37
C LEU A 62 1.05 8.78 1.24
N GLN A 63 0.98 9.37 0.05
CA GLN A 63 1.38 10.74 -0.20
C GLN A 63 0.55 11.74 0.62
N ALA A 64 -0.76 11.51 0.75
CA ALA A 64 -1.63 12.35 1.58
C ALA A 64 -1.34 12.19 3.09
N ALA A 65 -0.96 11.00 3.54
CA ALA A 65 -0.63 10.74 4.94
C ALA A 65 0.73 11.32 5.35
N ILE A 66 1.73 11.25 4.47
CA ILE A 66 3.10 11.74 4.73
C ILE A 66 3.25 13.21 4.34
N GLY A 67 2.43 13.70 3.40
CA GLY A 67 2.56 15.04 2.83
C GLY A 67 3.66 15.14 1.77
N GLU A 68 4.25 14.02 1.35
CA GLU A 68 5.36 13.99 0.39
C GLU A 68 5.00 13.19 -0.87
N THR A 69 5.66 13.53 -1.98
CA THR A 69 5.46 12.85 -3.26
C THR A 69 6.38 11.64 -3.37
N ILE A 70 5.84 10.46 -3.06
CA ILE A 70 6.59 9.20 -3.15
C ILE A 70 6.42 8.56 -4.53
N PRO A 71 7.50 8.16 -5.22
CA PRO A 71 7.42 7.48 -6.50
C PRO A 71 6.91 6.05 -6.34
N MET A 72 6.39 5.50 -7.43
CA MET A 72 5.74 4.19 -7.40
C MET A 72 6.69 3.05 -7.04
N ASP A 73 7.92 3.15 -7.53
CA ASP A 73 9.00 2.17 -7.36
C ASP A 73 9.51 2.14 -5.91
N ALA A 74 9.32 3.22 -5.16
CA ALA A 74 9.61 3.28 -3.73
C ALA A 74 8.54 2.60 -2.86
N ILE A 75 7.35 2.33 -3.41
CA ILE A 75 6.24 1.70 -2.67
C ILE A 75 6.12 0.22 -3.01
N PHE A 76 6.33 -0.12 -4.28
CA PHE A 76 6.20 -1.48 -4.80
C PHE A 76 7.46 -1.85 -5.57
N ASN A 77 8.07 -2.99 -5.24
CA ASN A 77 9.31 -3.46 -5.85
C ASN A 77 9.10 -4.34 -7.10
N TYR A 78 7.95 -4.21 -7.78
CA TYR A 78 7.52 -5.09 -8.89
C TYR A 78 6.59 -4.42 -9.92
#